data_AF-A0AAF0CBE5-F1
#
_entry.id   AF-A0AAF0CBE5-F1
#
_cell.length_a   1.000
_cell.length_b   1.000
_cell.length_c   1.000
_cell.angle_alpha   90.00
_cell.angle_beta   90.00
_cell.angle_gamma   90.00
#
_symmetry.space_group_name_H-M   'P 1'
#
loop_
_entity.id
_entity.type
_entity.pdbx_description
1 polymer ?
#
loop_
_entity_poly.entity_id
_entity_poly.type
_entity_poly.pdbx_seq_one_letter_code
_entity_poly.pdbx_strand_id
1 'polypeptide(L)'
;MFNKLFLKALVSISFCFAVLTSANASLITQDILFNDQGTWSSIGEISVDTADADEFGFLGEWDSFNILGFNFWSVEEAAAQGFGNGVFMAVLDLADLAAGIQFLTFDVTESNLSTYAFNGLFDVAPGQYFIDAFNANGIALFGEFKLGDAVVTGAEVPEPQTALLLLMAVAGLMVRRKSL
;
A
#
# COMPACT_ATOMS: atom_id res chain seq x y z
N MET A 1 36.00 -36.52 7.30
CA MET A 1 34.74 -35.93 7.83
C MET A 1 34.49 -34.50 7.37
N PHE A 2 35.53 -33.67 7.17
CA PHE A 2 35.43 -32.26 6.75
C PHE A 2 34.55 -32.02 5.50
N ASN A 3 34.69 -32.83 4.44
CA ASN A 3 33.89 -32.70 3.22
C ASN A 3 32.36 -32.83 3.44
N LYS A 4 31.93 -33.68 4.38
CA LYS A 4 30.49 -33.86 4.65
C LYS A 4 29.92 -32.73 5.52
N LEU A 5 30.75 -32.10 6.34
CA LEU A 5 30.34 -30.96 7.18
C LEU A 5 30.27 -29.67 6.34
N PHE A 6 31.29 -29.47 5.50
CA PHE A 6 31.37 -28.35 4.57
C PHE A 6 30.21 -28.37 3.57
N LEU A 7 29.90 -29.52 2.98
CA LEU A 7 28.78 -29.65 2.04
C LEU A 7 27.43 -29.35 2.69
N LYS A 8 27.22 -29.78 3.95
CA LYS A 8 25.99 -29.48 4.70
C LYS A 8 25.88 -27.99 5.01
N ALA A 9 26.97 -27.35 5.44
CA ALA A 9 26.99 -25.92 5.68
C ALA A 9 26.71 -25.13 4.39
N LEU A 10 27.33 -25.53 3.28
CA LEU A 10 27.14 -24.89 1.98
C LEU A 10 25.67 -25.00 1.51
N VAL A 11 25.07 -26.19 1.59
CA VAL A 11 23.67 -26.41 1.22
C VAL A 11 22.72 -25.62 2.10
N SER A 12 22.97 -25.57 3.42
CA SER A 12 22.17 -24.74 4.33
C SER A 12 22.28 -23.26 3.99
N ILE A 13 23.49 -22.76 3.73
CA ILE A 13 23.71 -21.36 3.31
C ILE A 13 23.01 -21.07 1.98
N SER A 14 23.09 -21.96 0.99
CA SER A 14 22.40 -21.82 -0.30
C SER A 14 20.87 -21.78 -0.14
N PHE A 15 20.31 -22.58 0.77
CA PHE A 15 18.88 -22.52 1.11
C PHE A 15 18.52 -21.19 1.80
N CYS A 16 19.40 -20.66 2.67
CA CYS A 16 19.18 -19.34 3.28
C CYS A 16 19.10 -18.25 2.21
N PHE A 17 19.99 -18.26 1.21
CA PHE A 17 19.98 -17.25 0.14
C PHE A 17 18.79 -17.36 -0.81
N ALA A 18 18.28 -18.57 -1.08
CA ALA A 18 17.10 -18.78 -1.93
C ALA A 18 15.80 -18.24 -1.32
N VAL A 19 15.79 -17.97 -0.01
CA VAL A 19 14.63 -17.54 0.75
C VAL A 19 14.63 -16.03 1.02
N LEU A 20 15.74 -15.34 0.72
CA LEU A 20 15.88 -13.89 0.91
C LEU A 20 15.22 -13.06 -0.22
N THR A 21 14.68 -13.69 -1.27
CA THR A 21 14.22 -12.99 -2.49
C THR A 21 12.70 -12.90 -2.62
N SER A 22 11.91 -13.27 -1.61
CA SER A 22 10.47 -12.95 -1.63
C SER A 22 10.29 -11.49 -1.23
N ALA A 23 10.19 -10.59 -2.21
CA ALA A 23 9.59 -9.29 -1.98
C ALA A 23 8.11 -9.55 -1.66
N ASN A 24 7.74 -9.41 -0.39
CA ASN A 24 6.34 -9.49 -0.01
C ASN A 24 5.65 -8.19 -0.43
N ALA A 25 4.49 -8.33 -1.06
CA ALA A 25 3.57 -7.23 -1.29
C ALA A 25 3.36 -6.47 0.03
N SER A 26 3.62 -5.17 0.00
CA SER A 26 3.38 -4.27 1.12
C SER A 26 2.15 -3.42 0.84
N LEU A 27 1.30 -3.24 1.84
CA LEU A 27 0.19 -2.30 1.78
C LEU A 27 0.64 -0.96 2.36
N ILE A 28 0.46 0.11 1.60
CA ILE A 28 0.66 1.49 2.06
C ILE A 28 -0.71 2.07 2.37
N THR A 29 -0.91 2.48 3.62
CA THR A 29 -2.16 3.11 4.07
C THR A 29 -1.89 4.52 4.56
N GLN A 30 -2.72 5.48 4.13
CA GLN A 30 -2.64 6.88 4.54
C GLN A 30 -4.02 7.45 4.84
N ASP A 31 -4.09 8.23 5.92
CA ASP A 31 -5.24 9.07 6.23
C ASP A 31 -5.43 10.14 5.16
N ILE A 32 -6.68 10.46 4.86
CA ILE A 32 -7.07 11.60 4.03
C ILE A 32 -7.44 12.74 4.96
N LEU A 33 -6.60 13.77 5.02
CA LEU A 33 -6.76 14.90 5.92
C LEU A 33 -7.39 16.08 5.17
N PHE A 34 -8.47 16.63 5.71
CA PHE A 34 -9.15 17.80 5.16
C PHE A 34 -8.88 19.04 6.00
N ASN A 35 -8.72 20.19 5.32
CA ASN A 35 -8.53 21.48 5.95
C ASN A 35 -9.88 22.16 6.23
N ASP A 36 -10.34 22.09 7.48
CA ASP A 36 -11.46 22.90 7.96
C ASP A 36 -10.93 24.16 8.65
N GLN A 37 -10.88 25.26 7.89
CA GLN A 37 -10.52 26.60 8.38
C GLN A 37 -9.18 26.67 9.14
N GLY A 38 -8.19 25.91 8.68
CA GLY A 38 -6.85 25.82 9.28
C GLY A 38 -6.66 24.63 10.22
N THR A 39 -7.71 23.84 10.47
CA THR A 39 -7.62 22.61 11.26
C THR A 39 -7.64 21.40 10.33
N TRP A 40 -6.60 20.58 10.41
CA TRP A 40 -6.53 19.33 9.65
C TRP A 40 -7.18 18.19 10.44
N SER A 41 -8.14 17.50 9.84
CA SER A 41 -8.81 16.34 10.43
C SER A 41 -8.94 15.21 9.41
N SER A 42 -8.83 13.95 9.87
CA SER A 42 -9.03 12.80 8.99
C SER A 42 -10.50 12.69 8.60
N ILE A 43 -10.75 12.60 7.30
CA ILE A 43 -12.06 12.39 6.70
C ILE A 43 -12.18 11.02 6.05
N GLY A 44 -11.12 10.23 6.02
CA GLY A 44 -11.09 8.99 5.26
C GLY A 44 -9.70 8.37 5.22
N GLU A 45 -9.57 7.33 4.43
CA GLU A 45 -8.34 6.54 4.31
C GLU A 45 -8.22 6.01 2.88
N ILE A 46 -6.98 5.89 2.42
CA ILE A 46 -6.62 5.21 1.19
C ILE A 46 -5.54 4.16 1.49
N SER A 47 -5.71 2.98 0.93
CA SER A 47 -4.73 1.90 0.95
C SER A 47 -4.44 1.41 -0.46
N VAL A 48 -3.16 1.19 -0.77
CA VAL A 48 -2.68 0.68 -2.05
C VAL A 48 -1.72 -0.48 -1.85
N ASP A 49 -1.78 -1.47 -2.73
CA ASP A 49 -0.81 -2.57 -2.75
C ASP A 49 0.39 -2.21 -3.64
N THR A 50 1.57 -2.22 -3.05
CA THR A 50 2.84 -2.00 -3.77
C THR A 50 3.11 -3.04 -4.85
N ALA A 51 2.48 -4.22 -4.80
CA ALA A 51 2.60 -5.23 -5.84
C ALA A 51 1.93 -4.83 -7.16
N ASP A 52 0.97 -3.90 -7.12
CA ASP A 52 0.25 -3.43 -8.30
C ASP A 52 0.96 -2.25 -8.98
N ALA A 53 2.03 -1.72 -8.36
CA ALA A 53 2.79 -0.62 -8.91
C ALA A 53 3.66 -1.08 -10.08
N ASP A 54 3.70 -0.29 -11.16
CA ASP A 54 4.60 -0.55 -12.27
C ASP A 54 6.07 -0.20 -11.94
N GLU A 55 6.97 -0.35 -12.92
CA GLU A 55 8.41 -0.09 -12.71
C GLU A 55 8.75 1.38 -12.39
N PHE A 56 7.79 2.30 -12.58
CA PHE A 56 7.91 3.72 -12.26
C PHE A 56 7.09 4.11 -11.03
N GLY A 57 6.43 3.16 -10.37
CA GLY A 57 5.63 3.38 -9.17
C GLY A 57 4.20 3.81 -9.44
N PHE A 58 3.71 3.74 -10.69
CA PHE A 58 2.32 4.08 -11.01
C PHE A 58 1.37 2.96 -10.60
N LEU A 59 0.26 3.35 -9.97
CA LEU A 59 -0.84 2.50 -9.56
C LEU A 59 -2.13 2.98 -10.24
N GLY A 60 -2.82 2.08 -10.92
CA GLY A 60 -4.13 2.35 -11.54
C GLY A 60 -5.33 1.97 -10.68
N GLU A 61 -5.11 1.31 -9.54
CA GLU A 61 -6.14 0.83 -8.63
C GLU A 61 -5.72 1.01 -7.16
N TRP A 62 -6.69 0.84 -6.27
CA TRP A 62 -6.53 0.89 -4.82
C TRP A 62 -7.01 -0.41 -4.17
N ASP A 63 -6.46 -0.75 -3.01
CA ASP A 63 -6.95 -1.87 -2.20
C ASP A 63 -8.18 -1.45 -1.37
N SER A 64 -8.10 -0.29 -0.72
CA SER A 64 -9.25 0.33 -0.06
C SER A 64 -9.23 1.84 -0.21
N PHE A 65 -10.41 2.45 -0.37
CA PHE A 65 -10.51 3.90 -0.51
C PHE A 65 -11.85 4.37 0.03
N ASN A 66 -11.80 5.21 1.06
CA ASN A 66 -12.95 5.75 1.74
C ASN A 66 -12.79 7.26 1.96
N ILE A 67 -13.85 8.03 1.68
CA ILE A 67 -13.93 9.44 2.06
C ILE A 67 -15.31 9.70 2.68
N LEU A 68 -15.33 10.32 3.86
CA LEU A 68 -16.52 10.65 4.64
C LEU A 68 -17.43 9.44 4.93
N GLY A 69 -16.85 8.24 5.01
CA GLY A 69 -17.60 7.00 5.20
C GLY A 69 -18.16 6.41 3.90
N PHE A 70 -17.96 7.05 2.73
CA PHE A 70 -18.30 6.50 1.42
C PHE A 70 -17.17 5.66 0.84
N ASN A 71 -17.51 4.46 0.39
CA ASN A 71 -16.64 3.64 -0.45
C ASN A 71 -16.94 3.92 -1.92
N PHE A 72 -15.97 3.62 -2.78
CA PHE A 72 -16.06 3.90 -4.21
C PHE A 72 -16.13 2.62 -5.03
N TRP A 73 -16.77 2.70 -6.19
CA TRP A 73 -16.62 1.68 -7.22
C TRP A 73 -15.17 1.68 -7.68
N SER A 74 -14.56 0.49 -7.83
CA SER A 74 -13.29 0.39 -8.55
C SER A 74 -13.43 0.95 -9.98
N VAL A 75 -12.30 1.24 -10.64
CA VAL A 75 -12.34 1.75 -12.02
C VAL A 75 -13.04 0.76 -12.96
N GLU A 76 -12.79 -0.54 -12.78
CA GLU A 76 -13.47 -1.60 -13.53
C GLU A 76 -14.97 -1.68 -13.21
N GLU A 77 -15.35 -1.63 -11.92
CA GLU A 77 -16.74 -1.68 -11.51
C GLU A 77 -17.53 -0.47 -12.03
N ALA A 78 -16.95 0.74 -11.97
CA ALA A 78 -17.56 1.95 -12.48
C ALA A 78 -17.85 1.84 -13.98
N ALA A 79 -16.90 1.32 -14.77
CA ALA A 79 -17.08 1.06 -16.19
C ALA A 79 -18.20 0.04 -16.45
N ALA A 80 -18.29 -1.02 -15.64
CA ALA A 80 -19.34 -2.02 -15.74
C ALA A 80 -20.75 -1.48 -15.42
N GLN A 81 -20.85 -0.47 -14.54
CA GLN A 81 -22.09 0.23 -14.22
C GLN A 81 -22.47 1.32 -15.26
N GLY A 82 -21.65 1.52 -16.29
CA GLY A 82 -21.89 2.53 -17.33
C GLY A 82 -21.60 3.96 -16.89
N PHE A 83 -20.93 4.15 -15.76
CA PHE A 83 -20.19 5.38 -15.51
C PHE A 83 -19.03 5.42 -16.51
N GLY A 84 -18.63 6.59 -17.00
CA GLY A 84 -17.40 6.70 -17.81
C GLY A 84 -16.22 6.09 -17.06
N ASN A 85 -15.14 5.72 -17.76
CA ASN A 85 -13.94 5.21 -17.12
C ASN A 85 -13.51 6.21 -16.03
N GLY A 86 -13.78 5.87 -14.76
CA GLY A 86 -13.34 6.68 -13.64
C GLY A 86 -11.84 6.88 -13.72
N VAL A 87 -11.34 7.92 -13.06
CA VAL A 87 -9.89 8.15 -13.01
C VAL A 87 -9.42 7.74 -11.63
N PHE A 88 -8.35 6.95 -11.61
CA PHE A 88 -7.52 6.80 -10.44
C PHE A 88 -6.08 6.60 -10.89
N MET A 89 -5.19 7.38 -10.29
CA MET A 89 -3.76 7.20 -10.47
C MET A 89 -3.06 7.64 -9.19
N ALA A 90 -2.30 6.72 -8.61
CA ALA A 90 -1.37 7.03 -7.53
C ALA A 90 0.08 6.78 -8.00
N VAL A 91 1.03 7.48 -7.39
CA VAL A 91 2.46 7.29 -7.63
C VAL A 91 3.17 7.07 -6.32
N LEU A 92 3.96 6.00 -6.24
CA LEU A 92 4.83 5.70 -5.11
C LEU A 92 6.28 6.03 -5.42
N ASP A 93 7.06 6.39 -4.40
CA ASP A 93 8.52 6.31 -4.49
C ASP A 93 8.97 4.87 -4.19
N LEU A 94 9.31 4.11 -5.23
CA LEU A 94 9.77 2.72 -5.07
C LEU A 94 11.11 2.60 -4.32
N ALA A 95 11.88 3.70 -4.22
CA ALA A 95 13.09 3.74 -3.41
C ALA A 95 12.82 4.03 -1.92
N ASP A 96 11.66 4.61 -1.60
CA ASP A 96 11.25 4.98 -0.24
C ASP A 96 9.74 4.82 -0.04
N LEU A 97 9.29 3.58 0.21
CA LEU A 97 7.86 3.30 0.46
C LEU A 97 7.32 4.00 1.72
N ALA A 98 8.20 4.40 2.66
CA ALA A 98 7.79 5.12 3.86
C ALA A 98 7.39 6.57 3.56
N ALA A 99 7.78 7.11 2.40
CA ALA A 99 7.30 8.40 1.92
C ALA A 99 5.80 8.35 1.53
N GLY A 100 5.24 7.16 1.31
CA GLY A 100 3.85 6.94 0.93
C GLY A 100 3.55 7.33 -0.52
N ILE A 101 2.28 7.62 -0.78
CA ILE A 101 1.78 8.12 -2.05
C ILE A 101 2.32 9.54 -2.26
N GLN A 102 3.07 9.74 -3.33
CA GLN A 102 3.69 11.02 -3.72
C GLN A 102 2.77 11.87 -4.59
N PHE A 103 1.92 11.21 -5.36
CA PHE A 103 0.92 11.85 -6.22
C PHE A 103 -0.34 11.00 -6.21
N LEU A 104 -1.49 11.64 -6.17
CA LEU A 104 -2.80 10.99 -6.25
C LEU A 104 -3.74 11.88 -7.08
N THR A 105 -4.38 11.33 -8.08
CA THR A 105 -5.54 11.94 -8.72
C THR A 105 -6.65 10.93 -8.89
N PHE A 106 -7.89 11.39 -8.68
CA PHE A 106 -9.04 10.54 -8.80
C PHE A 106 -10.27 11.31 -9.29
N ASP A 107 -11.17 10.56 -9.92
CA ASP A 107 -12.55 10.92 -10.26
C ASP A 107 -13.37 9.64 -10.11
N VAL A 108 -14.04 9.51 -8.96
CA VAL A 108 -14.67 8.27 -8.48
C VAL A 108 -16.09 8.52 -8.01
N THR A 109 -16.97 7.53 -8.16
CA THR A 109 -18.36 7.58 -7.72
C THR A 109 -18.60 6.61 -6.58
N GLU A 110 -19.35 7.03 -5.57
CA GLU A 110 -19.65 6.18 -4.42
C GLU A 110 -20.49 4.94 -4.81
N SER A 111 -20.17 3.80 -4.19
CA SER A 111 -20.66 2.49 -4.62
C SER A 111 -22.00 2.04 -4.04
N ASN A 112 -22.53 2.75 -3.03
CA ASN A 112 -23.75 2.35 -2.34
C ASN A 112 -25.01 2.87 -3.04
N LEU A 113 -25.13 4.19 -3.18
CA LEU A 113 -26.32 4.84 -3.76
C LEU A 113 -26.00 5.64 -5.02
N SER A 114 -24.72 5.72 -5.41
CA SER A 114 -24.19 6.60 -6.46
C SER A 114 -24.74 8.02 -6.43
N THR A 115 -24.95 8.55 -5.21
CA THR A 115 -25.46 9.91 -4.96
C THR A 115 -24.35 10.96 -4.97
N TYR A 116 -23.13 10.54 -4.63
CA TYR A 116 -21.96 11.41 -4.60
C TYR A 116 -20.87 10.93 -5.55
N ALA A 117 -20.25 11.89 -6.24
CA ALA A 117 -19.02 11.71 -6.98
C ALA A 117 -17.94 12.59 -6.36
N PHE A 118 -16.70 12.12 -6.36
CA PHE A 118 -15.56 12.80 -5.77
C PHE A 118 -14.45 12.90 -6.80
N ASN A 119 -13.86 14.08 -6.92
CA ASN A 119 -12.60 14.23 -7.64
C ASN A 119 -11.56 14.89 -6.74
N GLY A 120 -10.30 14.71 -7.09
CA GLY A 120 -9.23 15.33 -6.34
C GLY A 120 -7.87 15.16 -6.95
N LEU A 121 -6.96 15.99 -6.45
CA LEU A 121 -5.55 15.93 -6.78
C LEU A 121 -4.72 16.27 -5.54
N PHE A 122 -3.73 15.44 -5.29
CA PHE A 122 -2.67 15.64 -4.31
C PHE A 122 -1.32 15.42 -4.99
N ASP A 123 -0.37 16.32 -4.72
CA ASP A 123 1.02 16.20 -5.17
C ASP A 123 1.95 16.68 -4.05
N VAL A 124 2.93 15.87 -3.66
CA VAL A 124 3.95 16.27 -2.67
C VAL A 124 4.69 17.55 -3.09
N ALA A 125 4.78 17.81 -4.39
CA ALA A 125 5.29 19.07 -4.91
C ALA A 125 4.33 20.22 -4.57
N PRO A 126 4.85 21.38 -4.12
CA PRO A 126 4.01 22.51 -3.77
C PRO A 126 3.24 23.01 -4.98
N GLY A 127 1.90 22.99 -4.91
CA GLY A 127 1.10 23.69 -5.91
C GLY A 127 -0.36 23.28 -6.04
N GLN A 128 -0.75 22.03 -5.76
CA GLN A 128 -2.12 21.58 -6.01
C GLN A 128 -2.59 20.51 -5.02
N TYR A 129 -3.59 20.88 -4.23
CA TYR A 129 -4.22 20.05 -3.21
C TYR A 129 -5.72 20.38 -3.20
N PHE A 130 -6.54 19.57 -3.85
CA PHE A 130 -7.98 19.82 -3.81
C PHE A 130 -8.77 18.53 -3.81
N ILE A 131 -9.93 18.60 -3.16
CA ILE A 131 -10.96 17.59 -3.21
C ILE A 131 -12.31 18.28 -3.39
N ASP A 132 -13.06 17.85 -4.39
CA ASP A 132 -14.46 18.25 -4.55
C ASP A 132 -15.37 17.03 -4.48
N ALA A 133 -16.52 17.20 -3.84
CA ALA A 133 -17.60 16.24 -3.85
C ALA A 133 -18.81 16.88 -4.56
N PHE A 134 -19.42 16.12 -5.45
CA PHE A 134 -20.58 16.51 -6.24
C PHE A 134 -21.78 15.65 -5.89
N ASN A 135 -22.96 16.22 -5.97
CA ASN A 135 -24.23 15.50 -5.97
C ASN A 135 -25.14 16.04 -7.08
N ALA A 136 -26.38 15.56 -7.14
CA ALA A 136 -27.36 16.00 -8.14
C ALA A 136 -27.65 17.53 -8.15
N ASN A 137 -27.33 18.24 -7.07
CA ASN A 137 -27.53 19.69 -6.94
C ASN A 137 -26.25 20.51 -7.24
N GLY A 138 -25.13 19.87 -7.60
CA GLY A 138 -23.85 20.52 -7.86
C GLY A 138 -22.79 20.17 -6.82
N ILE A 139 -21.85 21.11 -6.56
CA ILE A 139 -20.78 20.92 -5.56
C ILE A 139 -21.39 20.85 -4.16
N ALA A 140 -21.17 19.74 -3.48
CA ALA A 140 -21.59 19.47 -2.10
C ALA A 140 -20.50 19.83 -1.08
N LEU A 141 -19.24 19.60 -1.44
CA LEU A 141 -18.06 19.90 -0.62
C LEU A 141 -16.90 20.27 -1.55
N PHE A 142 -16.05 21.20 -1.14
CA PHE A 142 -14.83 21.55 -1.83
C PHE A 142 -13.81 22.03 -0.79
N GLY A 143 -12.53 21.80 -1.04
CA GLY A 143 -11.48 22.31 -0.18
C GLY A 143 -10.13 21.68 -0.45
N GLU A 144 -9.19 21.96 0.45
CA GLU A 144 -7.85 21.40 0.39
C GLU A 144 -7.81 20.09 1.18
N PHE A 145 -7.15 19.08 0.62
CA PHE A 145 -6.82 17.86 1.34
C PHE A 145 -5.34 17.54 1.21
N LYS A 146 -4.81 16.77 2.16
CA LYS A 146 -3.48 16.17 2.06
C LYS A 146 -3.53 14.75 2.60
N LEU A 147 -2.53 13.96 2.25
CA LEU A 147 -2.36 12.64 2.84
C LEU A 147 -1.58 12.75 4.17
N GLY A 148 -1.96 11.92 5.14
CA GLY A 148 -1.26 11.76 6.41
C GLY A 148 0.04 10.96 6.27
N ASP A 149 0.63 10.61 7.40
CA ASP A 149 1.83 9.78 7.42
C ASP A 149 1.53 8.37 6.88
N ALA A 150 2.46 7.81 6.10
CA ALA A 150 2.30 6.48 5.54
C ALA A 150 2.53 5.39 6.57
N VAL A 151 1.59 4.45 6.64
CA VAL A 151 1.75 3.20 7.38
C VAL A 151 2.00 2.09 6.38
N VAL A 152 3.24 1.58 6.34
CA VAL A 152 3.61 0.46 5.47
C VAL A 152 3.48 -0.84 6.24
N THR A 153 2.52 -1.68 5.87
CA THR A 153 2.34 -3.01 6.45
C THR A 153 2.80 -4.09 5.47
N GLY A 154 3.36 -5.18 5.98
CA GLY A 154 3.88 -6.27 5.14
C GLY A 154 5.35 -6.14 4.70
N ALA A 155 5.93 -4.93 4.75
CA ALA A 155 7.34 -4.70 4.38
C ALA A 155 8.36 -5.30 5.36
N GLU A 156 8.00 -5.50 6.63
CA GLU A 156 8.97 -5.78 7.70
C GLU A 156 9.01 -7.22 8.22
N VAL A 157 8.17 -8.13 7.71
CA VAL A 157 8.22 -9.53 8.15
C VAL A 157 8.48 -10.45 6.98
N PRO A 158 9.75 -10.74 6.69
CA PRO A 158 10.09 -11.95 5.98
C PRO A 158 9.78 -13.13 6.93
N GLU A 159 8.53 -13.58 6.94
CA GLU A 159 8.10 -14.84 7.57
C GLU A 159 9.04 -16.02 7.24
N PRO A 160 9.68 -16.08 6.05
CA PRO A 160 10.65 -17.13 5.76
C PRO A 160 11.94 -17.04 6.59
N GLN A 161 12.35 -15.84 7.02
CA GLN A 161 13.61 -15.63 7.77
C GLN A 161 13.47 -15.99 9.25
N THR A 162 12.31 -15.74 9.87
CA THR A 162 12.05 -16.14 11.27
C THR A 162 11.88 -17.65 11.41
N ALA A 163 11.20 -18.29 10.45
CA ALA A 163 11.11 -19.74 10.38
C ALA A 163 12.49 -20.40 10.21
N LEU A 164 13.35 -19.81 9.38
CA LEU A 164 14.73 -20.26 9.18
C LEU A 164 15.61 -20.06 10.42
N LEU A 165 15.49 -18.92 11.11
CA LEU A 165 16.17 -18.68 12.40
C LEU A 165 15.73 -19.70 13.46
N LEU A 166 14.44 -20.00 13.53
CA LEU A 166 13.90 -21.04 14.40
C LEU A 166 14.48 -22.41 14.04
N LEU A 167 14.53 -22.75 12.74
CA LEU A 167 15.06 -24.02 12.27
C LEU A 167 16.57 -24.15 12.54
N MET A 168 17.33 -23.07 12.38
CA MET A 168 18.75 -23.00 12.73
C MET A 168 18.97 -23.12 14.24
N ALA A 169 18.13 -22.48 15.06
CA ALA A 169 18.19 -22.63 16.51
C ALA A 169 17.93 -24.09 16.95
N VAL A 170 16.92 -24.73 16.37
CA VAL A 170 16.59 -26.14 16.64
C VAL A 170 17.72 -27.07 16.18
N ALA A 171 18.29 -26.84 14.99
CA ALA A 171 19.43 -27.62 14.49
C ALA A 171 20.67 -27.46 15.38
N GLY A 172 20.97 -26.23 15.84
CA GLY A 172 22.05 -25.95 16.80
C GLY A 172 21.84 -26.67 18.13
N LEU A 173 20.61 -26.68 18.66
CA LEU A 173 20.27 -27.44 19.87
C LEU A 173 20.45 -28.96 19.69
N MET A 174 20.09 -29.51 18.52
CA MET A 174 20.28 -30.93 18.24
C MET A 174 21.76 -31.34 18.12
N VAL A 175 22.61 -30.48 17.55
CA VAL A 175 24.06 -30.73 17.46
C VAL A 175 24.69 -30.77 18.87
N ARG A 176 24.24 -29.91 19.79
CA ARG A 176 24.72 -29.89 21.18
C ARG A 176 24.41 -31.18 21.95
N ARG A 177 23.34 -31.91 21.61
CA ARG A 177 22.99 -33.19 22.27
C ARG A 177 23.94 -34.35 21.94
N LYS A 178 24.83 -34.22 20.95
CA LYS A 178 25.81 -35.26 20.60
C LYS A 178 27.17 -35.14 21.29
N SER A 179 27.38 -34.12 22.13
CA SER A 179 28.64 -33.89 22.86
C SER A 179 28.54 -34.09 24.38
N LEU A 180 27.51 -34.80 24.85
CA LEU A 180 27.35 -35.34 26.21
C LEU A 180 27.11 -36.85 26.08
#